data_AF-A0A7C5XZA9-F1
#
_entry.id   AF-A0A7C5XZA9-F1
#
_cell.length_a   1.000
_cell.length_b   1.000
_cell.length_c   1.000
_cell.angle_alpha   90.00
_cell.angle_beta   90.00
_cell.angle_gamma   90.00
#
_symmetry.space_group_name_H-M   'P 1'
#
loop_
_entity.id
_entity.type
_entity.pdbx_description
1 polymer ?
#
loop_
_entity_poly.entity_id
_entity_poly.type
_entity_poly.pdbx_seq_one_letter_code
_entity_poly.pdbx_strand_id
1 'polypeptide(L)'
;MFIKLNMVFAEMLSEIYEYNNRIRSTGYYLKPVHMTTRRLADGTTLKYYYYGRYWYRVEKNREGKVRWIYLGREKPSPDLPDPPRNPLEGVVIKKYNSKVEIEFSSEEILRDIYERLSKYEKNTDTYH
;
A
#
# COMPACT_ATOMS: atom_id res chain seq x y z
N MET A 1 0.06 -18.14 -1.77
CA MET A 1 -0.04 -16.94 -0.91
C MET A 1 0.40 -15.66 -1.63
N PHE A 2 1.64 -15.53 -2.11
CA PHE A 2 2.16 -14.28 -2.69
C PHE A 2 1.38 -13.77 -3.93
N ILE A 3 0.98 -14.67 -4.84
CA ILE A 3 0.17 -14.33 -6.02
C ILE A 3 -1.19 -13.74 -5.59
N LYS A 4 -1.79 -14.25 -4.52
CA LYS A 4 -3.11 -13.80 -4.03
C LYS A 4 -3.03 -12.46 -3.31
N LEU A 5 -1.94 -12.19 -2.59
CA LEU A 5 -1.68 -10.85 -2.04
C LEU A 5 -1.56 -9.79 -3.13
N ASN A 6 -1.00 -10.14 -4.30
CA ASN A 6 -0.97 -9.22 -5.44
C ASN A 6 -2.38 -8.89 -5.97
N MET A 7 -3.33 -9.84 -5.92
CA MET A 7 -4.72 -9.59 -6.31
C MET A 7 -5.40 -8.61 -5.36
N VAL A 8 -5.28 -8.85 -4.04
CA VAL A 8 -5.77 -7.94 -3.00
C VAL A 8 -5.14 -6.54 -3.15
N PHE A 9 -3.85 -6.49 -3.45
CA PHE A 9 -3.15 -5.23 -3.71
C PHE A 9 -3.67 -4.52 -4.97
N ALA A 10 -3.94 -5.24 -6.05
CA ALA A 10 -4.43 -4.65 -7.30
C ALA A 10 -5.81 -4.01 -7.14
N GLU A 11 -6.73 -4.69 -6.44
CA GLU A 11 -8.07 -4.16 -6.14
C GLU A 11 -7.99 -2.89 -5.28
N MET A 12 -7.18 -2.92 -4.22
CA MET A 12 -6.94 -1.74 -3.39
C MET A 12 -6.31 -0.60 -4.21
N LEU A 13 -5.39 -0.89 -5.13
CA LEU A 13 -4.79 0.14 -5.97
C LEU A 13 -5.84 0.86 -6.84
N SER A 14 -6.78 0.14 -7.45
CA SER A 14 -7.86 0.78 -8.21
C SER A 14 -8.66 1.77 -7.38
N GLU A 15 -9.09 1.40 -6.17
CA GLU A 15 -9.84 2.28 -5.27
C GLU A 15 -9.03 3.53 -4.87
N ILE A 16 -7.73 3.36 -4.61
CA ILE A 16 -6.83 4.46 -4.29
C ILE A 16 -6.63 5.40 -5.49
N TYR A 17 -6.55 4.87 -6.71
CA TYR A 17 -6.47 5.69 -7.92
C TYR A 17 -7.74 6.51 -8.14
N GLU A 18 -8.92 5.88 -8.00
CA GLU A 18 -10.21 6.58 -8.08
C GLU A 18 -10.34 7.65 -7.00
N TYR A 19 -9.93 7.34 -5.77
CA TYR A 19 -9.87 8.30 -4.68
C TYR A 19 -8.96 9.50 -5.02
N ASN A 20 -7.73 9.24 -5.43
CA ASN A 20 -6.78 10.30 -5.79
C ASN A 20 -7.26 11.15 -6.98
N ASN A 21 -7.97 10.56 -7.94
CA ASN A 21 -8.59 11.31 -9.03
C ASN A 21 -9.66 12.27 -8.52
N ARG A 22 -10.51 11.85 -7.57
CA ARG A 22 -11.53 12.70 -6.94
C ARG A 22 -10.93 13.87 -6.17
N ILE A 23 -9.82 13.65 -5.46
CA ILE A 23 -9.18 14.69 -4.64
C ILE A 23 -8.08 15.47 -5.36
N ARG A 24 -7.85 15.23 -6.66
CA ARG A 24 -6.70 15.77 -7.40
C ARG A 24 -6.57 17.29 -7.33
N SER A 25 -7.69 18.01 -7.31
CA SER A 25 -7.73 19.48 -7.24
C SER A 25 -7.29 20.06 -5.90
N THR A 26 -7.28 19.23 -4.84
CA THR A 26 -6.93 19.66 -3.48
C THR A 26 -5.41 19.76 -3.26
N GLY A 27 -4.61 19.20 -4.17
CA GLY A 27 -3.16 19.10 -4.01
C GLY A 27 -2.70 18.03 -3.01
N TYR A 28 -3.61 17.24 -2.44
CA TYR A 28 -3.27 16.07 -1.62
C TYR A 28 -3.23 14.80 -2.46
N TYR A 29 -2.46 13.83 -1.98
CA TYR A 29 -2.33 12.52 -2.59
C TYR A 29 -2.13 11.45 -1.53
N LEU A 30 -2.83 10.33 -1.68
CA LEU A 30 -2.72 9.17 -0.80
C LEU A 30 -1.91 8.07 -1.47
N LYS A 31 -0.83 7.64 -0.80
CA LYS A 31 -0.03 6.50 -1.22
C LYS A 31 -0.31 5.30 -0.30
N PRO A 32 -0.58 4.11 -0.85
CA PRO A 32 -0.94 2.94 -0.05
C PRO A 32 0.27 2.13 0.46
N VAL A 33 1.47 2.44 -0.05
CA VAL A 33 2.71 1.71 0.28
C VAL A 33 3.88 2.67 0.41
N HIS A 34 4.62 2.56 1.50
CA HIS A 34 5.94 3.17 1.65
C HIS A 34 7.03 2.12 1.41
N MET A 35 8.00 2.43 0.54
CA MET A 35 9.09 1.52 0.20
C MET A 35 10.42 2.11 0.67
N THR A 36 11.20 1.32 1.42
CA THR A 36 12.58 1.67 1.79
C THR A 36 13.53 0.60 1.26
N THR A 37 14.81 0.97 1.13
CA THR A 37 15.86 0.06 0.68
C THR A 37 17.09 0.24 1.56
N ARG A 38 17.68 -0.88 2.00
CA ARG A 38 18.90 -0.92 2.78
C ARG A 38 19.90 -1.85 2.10
N ARG A 39 21.14 -1.39 1.92
CA ARG A 39 22.26 -2.25 1.49
C ARG A 39 22.93 -2.83 2.73
N LEU A 40 23.12 -4.14 2.76
CA LEU A 40 23.83 -4.85 3.82
C LEU A 40 25.33 -4.95 3.47
N ALA A 41 26.17 -5.28 4.47
CA ALA A 41 27.62 -5.34 4.31
C ALA A 41 28.09 -6.42 3.31
N ASP A 42 27.31 -7.49 3.16
CA ASP A 42 27.53 -8.59 2.19
C ASP A 42 27.11 -8.23 0.75
N GLY A 43 26.68 -6.99 0.51
CA GLY A 43 26.17 -6.53 -0.78
C GLY A 43 24.68 -6.83 -1.02
N THR A 44 23.99 -7.54 -0.12
CA THR A 44 22.56 -7.83 -0.23
C THR A 44 21.76 -6.52 -0.20
N THR A 45 20.76 -6.40 -1.09
CA THR A 45 19.79 -5.30 -1.06
C THR A 45 18.49 -5.78 -0.42
N LEU A 46 18.17 -5.22 0.73
CA LEU A 46 16.95 -5.49 1.47
C LEU A 46 15.91 -4.40 1.15
N LYS A 47 14.76 -4.82 0.61
CA LYS A 47 13.63 -3.93 0.32
C LYS A 47 12.52 -4.19 1.32
N TYR A 48 11.98 -3.11 1.89
CA TYR A 48 10.81 -3.16 2.75
C TYR A 48 9.65 -2.46 2.05
N TYR A 49 8.48 -3.08 2.12
CA TYR A 49 7.22 -2.51 1.66
C TYR A 49 6.27 -2.46 2.84
N TYR A 50 6.01 -1.25 3.33
CA TYR A 50 5.09 -1.00 4.42
C TYR A 50 3.74 -0.59 3.85
N TYR A 51 2.73 -1.43 4.04
CA TYR A 51 1.37 -1.17 3.56
C TYR A 51 0.60 -0.36 4.61
N GLY A 52 -0.01 0.73 4.17
CA GLY A 52 -0.74 1.65 5.04
C GLY A 52 -1.29 2.85 4.28
N ARG A 53 -1.48 3.97 4.95
CA ARG A 53 -1.98 5.21 4.36
C ARG A 53 -0.95 6.30 4.59
N TYR A 54 -0.34 6.79 3.51
CA TYR A 54 0.72 7.78 3.56
C TYR A 54 0.30 9.00 2.76
N TRP A 55 0.10 10.12 3.44
CA TRP A 55 -0.37 11.35 2.84
C TRP A 55 0.78 12.20 2.33
N TYR A 56 0.58 12.77 1.16
CA TYR A 56 1.50 13.68 0.52
C TYR A 56 0.78 14.94 0.06
N ARG A 57 1.47 16.07 0.11
CA ARG A 57 1.13 17.27 -0.66
C ARG A 57 1.93 17.28 -1.95
N VAL A 58 1.23 17.50 -3.05
CA VAL A 58 1.81 17.61 -4.39
C VAL A 58 1.74 19.07 -4.82
N GLU A 59 2.89 19.70 -4.87
CA GLU A 59 3.03 21.10 -5.26
C GLU A 59 3.82 21.19 -6.57
N LYS A 60 3.54 22.20 -7.40
CA LYS A 60 4.38 22.55 -8.54
C LYS A 60 5.15 23.82 -8.18
N ASN A 61 6.47 23.81 -8.36
CA ASN A 61 7.24 25.03 -8.23
C ASN A 61 7.01 25.96 -9.45
N ARG A 62 7.56 27.18 -9.41
CA ARG A 62 7.45 28.16 -10.50
C ARG A 62 8.03 27.69 -11.84
N GLU A 63 8.90 26.69 -11.82
CA GLU A 63 9.55 26.06 -12.99
C GLU A 63 8.78 24.83 -13.50
N GLY A 64 7.62 24.51 -12.90
CA GLY A 64 6.80 23.35 -13.27
C GLY A 64 7.25 22.01 -12.68
N LYS A 65 8.33 21.98 -11.88
CA LYS A 65 8.82 20.78 -11.20
C LYS A 65 7.87 20.40 -10.07
N VAL A 66 7.46 19.13 -10.07
CA VAL A 66 6.58 18.55 -9.03
C VAL A 66 7.40 18.24 -7.79
N ARG A 67 6.94 18.73 -6.63
CA ARG A 67 7.46 18.42 -5.31
C ARG A 67 6.42 17.63 -4.53
N TRP A 68 6.88 16.52 -3.94
CA TRP A 68 6.09 15.67 -3.05
C TRP A 68 6.55 15.91 -1.61
N ILE A 69 5.63 16.36 -0.75
CA ILE A 69 5.90 16.65 0.66
C ILE A 69 5.14 15.62 1.50
N TYR A 70 5.84 14.80 2.28
CA TYR A 70 5.22 13.82 3.14
C TYR A 70 4.54 14.50 4.34
N LEU A 71 3.29 14.15 4.61
CA LEU A 71 2.45 14.75 5.66
C LEU A 71 2.19 13.82 6.84
N GLY A 72 2.55 12.53 6.73
CA GLY A 72 2.27 11.55 7.77
C GLY A 72 1.21 10.52 7.35
N ARG A 73 0.62 9.86 8.35
CA ARG A 73 -0.37 8.79 8.15
C ARG A 73 -1.82 9.23 8.39
N GLU A 74 -2.01 10.38 9.03
CA GLU A 74 -3.34 10.90 9.35
C GLU A 74 -3.90 11.75 8.20
N LYS A 75 -5.23 11.76 8.07
CA LYS A 75 -5.93 12.53 7.04
C LYS A 75 -5.62 14.02 7.24
N PRO A 76 -5.03 14.72 6.25
CA PRO A 76 -4.44 16.05 6.47
C PRO A 76 -5.47 17.18 6.51
N SER A 77 -6.72 16.93 6.11
CA SER A 77 -7.82 17.90 6.20
C SER A 77 -9.15 17.18 6.43
N PRO A 78 -10.04 17.72 7.28
CA PRO A 78 -11.39 17.20 7.47
C PRO A 78 -12.26 17.31 6.21
N ASP A 79 -11.98 18.27 5.32
CA ASP A 79 -12.73 18.51 4.09
C ASP A 79 -12.49 17.44 3.01
N LEU A 80 -11.44 16.62 3.19
CA LEU A 80 -11.19 15.49 2.30
C LEU A 80 -12.20 14.36 2.60
N PRO A 81 -12.76 13.72 1.55
CA PRO A 81 -13.56 12.53 1.73
C PRO A 81 -12.73 11.46 2.43
N ASP A 82 -13.38 10.53 3.14
CA ASP A 82 -12.63 9.47 3.81
C ASP A 82 -11.90 8.58 2.78
N PRO A 83 -10.64 8.23 3.05
CA PRO A 83 -9.88 7.37 2.16
C PRO A 83 -10.48 5.96 2.13
N PRO A 84 -10.33 5.23 1.00
CA PRO A 84 -10.74 3.84 0.95
C PRO A 84 -9.98 3.02 2.00
N ARG A 85 -10.55 1.88 2.40
CA ARG A 85 -9.86 0.95 3.31
C ARG A 85 -8.63 0.38 2.61
N ASN A 86 -7.55 0.22 3.36
CA ASN A 86 -6.39 -0.55 2.90
C ASN A 86 -6.42 -1.93 3.60
N PRO A 87 -6.81 -3.02 2.90
CA PRO A 87 -6.90 -4.35 3.48
C PRO A 87 -5.53 -4.96 3.85
N LEU A 88 -4.44 -4.33 3.42
CA LEU A 88 -3.08 -4.72 3.75
C LEU A 88 -2.45 -3.77 4.79
N GLU A 89 -3.22 -2.86 5.39
CA GLU A 89 -2.69 -1.94 6.41
C GLU A 89 -2.10 -2.73 7.59
N GLY A 90 -0.85 -2.42 7.94
CA GLY A 90 -0.12 -3.15 8.98
C GLY A 90 0.67 -4.36 8.47
N VAL A 91 0.63 -4.65 7.17
CA VAL A 91 1.49 -5.65 6.53
C VAL A 91 2.83 -5.04 6.15
N VAL A 92 3.91 -5.76 6.46
CA VAL A 92 5.27 -5.44 6.00
C VAL A 92 5.79 -6.60 5.17
N ILE A 93 6.19 -6.33 3.93
CA ILE A 93 6.87 -7.31 3.08
C ILE A 93 8.36 -6.97 3.03
N LYS A 94 9.21 -7.94 3.36
CA LYS A 94 10.67 -7.86 3.22
C LYS A 94 11.11 -8.74 2.06
N LYS A 95 11.90 -8.19 1.14
CA LYS A 95 12.43 -8.93 -0.02
C LYS A 95 13.94 -8.80 -0.09
N TYR A 96 14.64 -9.94 -0.13
CA TYR A 96 16.10 -10.04 -0.24
C TYR A 96 16.49 -11.43 -0.75
N ASN A 97 17.59 -11.56 -1.50
CA ASN A 97 18.15 -12.85 -1.97
C ASN A 97 17.11 -13.87 -2.44
N SER A 98 16.15 -13.42 -3.27
CA SER A 98 15.01 -14.21 -3.76
C SER A 98 14.02 -14.72 -2.70
N LYS A 99 14.25 -14.41 -1.41
CA LYS A 99 13.34 -14.66 -0.30
C LYS A 99 12.34 -13.51 -0.15
N VAL A 100 11.19 -13.86 0.38
CA VAL A 100 10.12 -12.95 0.78
C VAL A 100 9.69 -13.33 2.19
N GLU A 101 9.73 -12.37 3.10
CA GLU A 101 9.13 -12.48 4.43
C GLU A 101 7.95 -11.52 4.52
N ILE A 102 6.92 -11.95 5.23
CA ILE A 102 5.70 -11.16 5.44
C ILE A 102 5.47 -11.10 6.93
N GLU A 103 5.37 -9.88 7.45
CA GLU A 103 5.08 -9.58 8.84
C GLU A 103 3.74 -8.87 8.93
N PHE A 104 2.99 -9.17 9.97
CA PHE A 104 1.69 -8.59 10.25
C PHE A 104 1.79 -7.86 11.58
N SER A 105 1.20 -6.67 11.68
CA SER A 105 1.25 -5.86 12.89
C SER A 105 0.45 -6.46 14.07
N SER A 106 -0.50 -7.36 13.80
CA SER A 106 -1.29 -8.06 14.80
C SER A 106 -1.87 -9.38 14.27
N GLU A 107 -2.30 -10.26 15.18
CA GLU A 107 -3.04 -11.48 14.82
C GLU A 107 -4.39 -11.19 14.15
N GLU A 108 -5.03 -10.07 14.48
CA GLU A 108 -6.29 -9.66 13.85
C GLU A 108 -6.10 -9.39 12.36
N ILE A 109 -5.06 -8.63 11.99
CA ILE A 109 -4.72 -8.35 10.60
C ILE A 109 -4.36 -9.64 9.86
N LEU A 110 -3.62 -10.55 10.51
CA LEU A 110 -3.34 -11.87 9.96
C LEU A 110 -4.64 -12.62 9.62
N ARG A 111 -5.59 -12.66 10.55
CA ARG A 111 -6.89 -13.35 10.35
C ARG A 111 -7.72 -12.73 9.24
N ASP A 112 -7.89 -11.40 9.21
CA ASP A 112 -8.65 -10.72 8.14
C ASP A 112 -8.06 -11.00 6.76
N ILE A 113 -6.73 -10.99 6.64
CA ILE A 113 -6.05 -11.31 5.38
C ILE A 113 -6.27 -12.77 5.01
N TYR A 114 -6.11 -13.72 5.94
CA TYR A 114 -6.38 -15.14 5.67
C TYR A 114 -7.83 -15.38 5.21
N GLU A 115 -8.80 -14.77 5.87
CA GLU A 115 -10.22 -14.86 5.50
C GLU A 115 -10.47 -14.31 4.09
N ARG A 116 -9.90 -13.15 3.76
CA ARG A 116 -9.98 -12.59 2.39
C ARG A 116 -9.37 -13.53 1.36
N LEU A 117 -8.17 -14.05 1.65
CA LEU A 117 -7.47 -14.95 0.75
C LEU A 117 -8.23 -16.27 0.52
N SER A 118 -8.96 -16.77 1.52
CA SER A 118 -9.79 -17.98 1.40
C SER A 118 -10.96 -17.80 0.42
N LYS A 119 -11.48 -16.58 0.24
CA LYS A 119 -12.55 -16.30 -0.74
C LYS A 119 -12.07 -16.47 -2.17
N TYR A 120 -10.79 -16.20 -2.43
CA TYR A 120 -10.18 -16.44 -3.74
C TYR A 120 -9.86 -17.93 -3.97
N GLU A 121 -9.93 -18.81 -2.96
CA GLU A 121 -9.80 -20.27 -3.15
C GLU A 121 -11.09 -20.85 -3.70
N LYS A 122 -12.22 -20.49 -3.10
CA LYS A 122 -13.53 -21.02 -3.47
C LYS A 122 -13.97 -20.65 -4.89
N ASN A 123 -13.47 -19.55 -5.44
CA ASN A 123 -13.82 -19.11 -6.80
C ASN A 123 -12.98 -19.79 -7.90
N THR A 124 -11.88 -20.46 -7.56
CA THR A 124 -11.08 -21.25 -8.51
C THR A 124 -11.60 -22.68 -8.66
N ASP A 125 -12.27 -23.22 -7.65
CA ASP A 125 -12.78 -24.60 -7.67
C ASP A 125 -14.12 -24.76 -8.42
N THR A 126 -14.76 -23.67 -8.82
CA THR A 126 -16.04 -23.68 -9.56
C THR A 126 -15.88 -23.84 -11.08
N TYR A 127 -14.65 -24.02 -11.57
CA TYR A 127 -14.32 -24.21 -12.99
C TYR A 127 -13.73 -25.61 -13.28
N HIS A 128 -14.21 -26.64 -12.57
CA HIS A 128 -13.95 -28.04 -12.88
C HIS A 128 -15.25 -28.81 -13.09
#